data_AF-A0A9P4HUM3-F1
#
_entry.id   AF-A0A9P4HUM3-F1
#
_cell.length_a   1.000
_cell.length_b   1.000
_cell.length_c   1.000
_cell.angle_alpha   90.00
_cell.angle_beta   90.00
_cell.angle_gamma   90.00
#
_symmetry.space_group_name_H-M   'P 1'
#
loop_
_entity.id
_entity.type
_entity.pdbx_description
1 polymer ?
#
loop_
_entity_poly.entity_id
_entity_poly.type
_entity_poly.pdbx_seq_one_letter_code
_entity_poly.pdbx_strand_id
1 'polypeptide(L)'
;MVQLCRNRPEGFGPHSSLHPNIPTTCFLDVIVEPLATWLFLLFLTALLPLRYRSYLRRHPRNSHPALTSTRPTKPGLVSRVASAIYYILVVCLLAMASLEIARLVVAELGIGLLPFTYVGVLAALANRLTWPCRVSRLANAAFWLMLVVVMGLKTAAEADEMGGRVERRKATEGVGRYPTSDEVIDNAVMVGVEVGLAALEFVGWKGMAWL
;
A
#
# COMPACT_ATOMS: atom_id res chain seq x y z
N MET A 1 17.16 -22.06 4.63
CA MET A 1 17.43 -20.80 3.90
C MET A 1 16.11 -20.33 3.30
N VAL A 2 15.66 -19.12 3.65
CA VAL A 2 14.46 -18.53 3.03
C VAL A 2 14.84 -18.11 1.62
N GLN A 3 14.45 -18.90 0.63
CA GLN A 3 14.64 -18.53 -0.77
C GLN A 3 13.49 -17.61 -1.17
N LEU A 4 13.80 -16.32 -1.34
CA LEU A 4 12.85 -15.24 -1.65
C LEU A 4 11.97 -15.53 -2.88
N CYS A 5 12.51 -16.23 -3.88
CA CYS A 5 11.84 -16.55 -5.14
C CYS A 5 11.77 -18.05 -5.45
N ARG A 6 11.70 -18.93 -4.45
CA ARG A 6 11.65 -20.38 -4.69
C ARG A 6 10.40 -20.77 -5.50
N ASN A 7 10.55 -21.73 -6.41
CA ASN A 7 9.47 -22.38 -7.18
C ASN A 7 8.61 -21.45 -8.07
N ARG A 8 9.03 -20.22 -8.33
CA ARG A 8 8.35 -19.30 -9.27
C ARG A 8 8.70 -19.68 -10.72
N PRO A 9 7.72 -20.03 -11.57
CA PRO A 9 7.98 -20.51 -12.93
C PRO A 9 8.67 -19.46 -13.83
N GLU A 10 8.49 -18.18 -13.54
CA GLU A 10 9.03 -17.05 -14.30
C GLU A 10 10.48 -16.67 -13.89
N GLY A 11 10.96 -17.15 -12.74
CA GLY A 11 12.29 -16.85 -12.21
C GLY A 11 12.43 -15.45 -11.59
N PHE A 12 13.69 -15.02 -11.37
CA PHE A 12 14.01 -13.68 -10.85
C PHE A 12 14.63 -12.82 -11.94
N GLY A 13 13.97 -11.71 -12.29
CA GLY A 13 14.51 -10.74 -13.23
C GLY A 13 13.50 -9.67 -13.66
N PRO A 14 13.97 -8.58 -14.27
CA PRO A 14 13.11 -7.51 -14.79
C PRO A 14 12.29 -7.93 -16.02
N HIS A 15 12.62 -9.09 -16.61
CA HIS A 15 11.90 -9.67 -17.74
C HIS A 15 11.56 -11.12 -17.42
N SER A 16 10.30 -11.50 -17.61
CA SER A 16 9.88 -12.89 -17.50
C SER A 16 10.38 -13.70 -18.70
N SER A 17 10.83 -14.93 -18.45
CA SER A 17 11.14 -15.91 -19.50
C SER A 17 9.89 -16.32 -20.30
N LEU A 18 8.69 -16.06 -19.76
CA LEU A 18 7.40 -16.35 -20.38
C LEU A 18 6.88 -15.16 -21.20
N HIS A 19 7.12 -13.91 -20.77
CA HIS A 19 6.72 -12.69 -21.47
C HIS A 19 7.81 -11.61 -21.35
N PRO A 20 8.49 -11.22 -22.45
CA PRO A 20 9.65 -10.33 -22.39
C PRO A 20 9.29 -8.89 -21.97
N ASN A 21 8.02 -8.49 -22.08
CA ASN A 21 7.57 -7.12 -21.79
C ASN A 21 6.99 -6.96 -20.37
N ILE A 22 6.95 -8.02 -19.57
CA ILE A 22 6.32 -8.02 -18.25
C ILE A 22 7.35 -8.46 -17.19
N PRO A 23 7.52 -7.71 -16.08
CA PRO A 23 8.43 -8.09 -15.00
C PRO A 23 7.93 -9.34 -14.27
N THR A 24 8.84 -10.11 -13.68
CA THR A 24 8.43 -11.30 -12.91
C THR A 24 7.72 -10.90 -11.62
N THR A 25 6.72 -11.68 -11.18
CA THR A 25 6.00 -11.40 -9.93
C THR A 25 6.97 -11.35 -8.75
N CYS A 26 7.95 -12.25 -8.71
CA CYS A 26 8.96 -12.21 -7.65
C CYS A 26 9.86 -10.97 -7.70
N PHE A 27 10.16 -10.42 -8.88
CA PHE A 27 10.91 -9.16 -8.98
C PHE A 27 10.10 -8.00 -8.41
N LEU A 28 8.78 -7.98 -8.65
CA LEU A 28 7.87 -7.00 -8.06
C LEU A 28 7.86 -7.13 -6.52
N ASP A 29 7.68 -8.35 -6.01
CA ASP A 29 7.59 -8.66 -4.57
C ASP A 29 8.89 -8.41 -3.78
N VAL A 30 10.04 -8.49 -4.44
CA VAL A 30 11.36 -8.35 -3.79
C VAL A 30 11.95 -6.95 -3.95
N ILE A 31 11.72 -6.28 -5.08
CA ILE A 31 12.36 -5.01 -5.39
C ILE A 31 11.35 -3.89 -5.42
N VAL A 32 10.34 -3.99 -6.28
CA VAL A 32 9.50 -2.84 -6.65
C VAL A 32 8.52 -2.47 -5.54
N GLU A 33 7.91 -3.46 -4.90
CA GLU A 33 6.95 -3.25 -3.82
C GLU A 33 7.64 -2.73 -2.53
N PRO A 34 8.75 -3.31 -2.06
CA PRO A 34 9.51 -2.75 -0.95
C PRO A 34 10.05 -1.35 -1.23
N LEU A 35 10.39 -1.02 -2.49
CA LEU A 35 10.89 0.29 -2.88
C LEU A 35 9.93 1.42 -2.51
N ALA A 36 8.62 1.24 -2.72
CA ALA A 36 7.60 2.22 -2.32
C ALA A 36 7.67 2.51 -0.81
N THR A 37 7.86 1.47 -0.01
CA THR A 37 8.01 1.58 1.45
C THR A 37 9.34 2.25 1.82
N TRP A 38 10.45 1.88 1.19
CA TRP A 38 11.75 2.51 1.44
C TRP A 38 11.74 4.01 1.13
N LEU A 39 11.22 4.40 -0.04
CA LEU A 39 11.10 5.81 -0.44
C LEU A 39 10.23 6.59 0.54
N PHE A 40 9.12 6.00 0.97
CA PHE A 40 8.23 6.62 1.94
C PHE A 40 8.91 6.80 3.31
N LEU A 41 9.58 5.77 3.84
CA LEU A 41 10.30 5.85 5.11
C LEU A 41 11.41 6.90 5.06
N LEU A 42 12.23 6.92 3.99
CA LEU A 42 13.28 7.92 3.79
C LEU A 42 12.69 9.34 3.79
N PHE A 43 11.57 9.54 3.10
CA PHE A 43 10.88 10.83 3.08
C PHE A 43 10.37 11.24 4.47
N LEU A 44 9.76 10.32 5.23
CA LEU A 44 9.32 10.60 6.60
C LEU A 44 10.50 10.94 7.52
N THR A 45 11.62 10.23 7.40
CA THR A 45 12.86 10.50 8.13
C THR A 45 13.41 11.89 7.79
N ALA A 46 13.37 12.30 6.52
CA ALA A 46 13.79 13.63 6.11
C ALA A 46 12.88 14.75 6.67
N LEU A 47 11.59 14.48 6.90
CA LEU A 47 10.64 15.44 7.46
C LEU A 47 10.69 15.57 8.99
N LEU A 48 11.20 14.56 9.70
CA LEU A 48 11.31 14.55 11.17
C LEU A 48 11.96 15.81 11.77
N PRO A 49 13.13 16.33 11.29
CA PRO A 49 13.73 17.53 11.87
C PRO A 49 12.85 18.77 11.71
N LEU A 50 12.13 18.90 10.59
CA LEU A 50 11.22 20.03 10.35
C LEU A 50 10.02 19.96 11.30
N ARG A 51 9.45 18.77 11.46
CA ARG A 51 8.32 18.51 12.36
C ARG A 51 8.70 18.72 13.83
N TYR A 52 9.87 18.25 14.23
CA TYR A 52 10.40 18.44 15.58
C TYR A 52 10.63 19.93 15.89
N ARG A 53 11.19 20.69 14.95
CA ARG A 53 11.33 22.16 15.09
C ARG A 53 9.97 22.86 15.22
N SER A 54 8.99 22.50 14.40
CA SER A 54 7.62 23.04 14.49
C SER A 54 6.96 22.70 15.82
N TYR A 55 7.14 21.47 16.32
CA TYR A 55 6.63 21.03 17.61
C TYR A 55 7.20 21.86 18.77
N LEU A 56 8.53 22.03 18.83
CA LEU A 56 9.19 22.83 19.84
C LEU A 56 8.75 24.31 19.82
N ARG A 57 8.53 24.89 18.64
CA ARG A 57 8.04 26.27 18.51
C ARG A 57 6.61 26.46 19.02
N ARG A 58 5.75 25.44 18.91
CA ARG A 58 4.36 25.49 19.39
C ARG A 58 4.20 25.25 20.88
N HIS A 59 5.21 24.67 21.54
CA HIS A 59 5.27 24.52 23.00
C HIS A 59 6.43 25.33 23.62
N PRO A 60 6.37 26.68 23.65
CA PRO A 60 7.28 27.44 24.48
C PRO A 60 7.00 27.11 25.94
N ARG A 61 8.05 26.69 26.67
CA ARG A 61 8.01 26.21 28.07
C ARG A 61 7.46 27.23 29.10
N ASN A 62 7.19 28.47 28.70
CA ASN A 62 6.81 29.61 29.57
C ASN A 62 5.67 30.50 29.02
N SER A 63 4.66 29.97 28.33
CA SER A 63 3.53 30.80 27.88
C SER A 63 2.34 30.67 28.80
N HIS A 64 2.00 31.75 29.52
CA HIS A 64 0.74 31.91 30.24
C HIS A 64 -0.44 31.52 29.34
N PRO A 65 -1.48 30.85 29.88
CA PRO A 65 -2.63 30.43 29.09
C PRO A 65 -3.43 31.67 28.67
N ALA A 66 -3.19 32.18 27.47
CA ALA A 66 -4.12 33.10 26.82
C ALA A 66 -5.41 32.30 26.56
N LEU A 67 -6.46 32.59 27.34
CA LEU A 67 -7.82 32.11 27.12
C LEU A 67 -8.37 32.64 25.79
N THR A 68 -7.88 32.12 24.68
CA THR A 68 -8.60 32.17 23.41
C THR A 68 -9.22 30.80 23.24
N SER A 69 -10.45 30.70 23.73
CA SER A 69 -11.36 29.58 23.50
C SER A 69 -11.71 29.56 22.01
N THR A 70 -10.79 29.06 21.17
CA THR A 70 -11.15 28.57 19.84
C THR A 70 -11.87 27.25 20.08
N ARG A 71 -13.20 27.31 20.13
CA ARG A 71 -14.10 26.16 20.13
C ARG A 71 -13.56 25.13 19.13
N PRO A 72 -13.18 23.90 19.53
CA PRO A 72 -12.86 22.87 18.58
C PRO A 72 -14.13 22.61 17.78
N THR A 73 -14.19 23.10 16.54
CA THR A 73 -15.24 22.79 15.58
C THR A 73 -15.27 21.26 15.48
N LYS A 74 -16.34 20.66 16.03
CA LYS A 74 -16.51 19.21 16.04
C LYS A 74 -16.32 18.71 14.60
N PRO A 75 -15.50 17.67 14.35
CA PRO A 75 -15.36 17.13 13.01
C PRO A 75 -16.75 16.74 12.52
N GLY A 76 -17.13 17.26 11.34
CA GLY A 76 -18.42 16.98 10.74
C GLY A 76 -18.63 15.48 10.56
N LEU A 77 -19.89 15.05 10.53
CA LEU A 77 -20.26 13.63 10.39
C LEU A 77 -19.50 12.95 9.24
N VAL A 78 -19.36 13.63 8.10
CA VAL A 78 -18.60 13.15 6.93
C VAL A 78 -17.15 12.84 7.27
N SER A 79 -16.46 13.69 8.03
CA SER A 79 -15.05 13.46 8.42
C SER A 79 -14.91 12.28 9.36
N ARG A 80 -15.89 12.04 10.25
CA ARG A 80 -15.89 10.89 11.15
C ARG A 80 -16.12 9.60 10.40
N VAL A 81 -17.14 9.56 9.53
CA VAL A 81 -17.45 8.40 8.69
C VAL A 81 -16.27 8.08 7.77
N ALA A 82 -15.70 9.07 7.09
CA ALA A 82 -14.53 8.89 6.24
C ALA A 82 -13.30 8.39 7.03
N SER A 83 -13.11 8.83 8.27
CA SER A 83 -12.03 8.31 9.12
C SER A 83 -12.27 6.86 9.53
N ALA A 84 -13.52 6.51 9.89
CA ALA A 84 -13.88 5.12 10.19
C ALA A 84 -13.65 4.21 8.98
N ILE A 85 -14.13 4.62 7.80
CA ILE A 85 -13.90 3.89 6.54
C ILE A 85 -12.40 3.73 6.29
N TYR A 86 -11.60 4.80 6.46
CA TYR A 86 -10.15 4.73 6.28
C TYR A 86 -9.51 3.64 7.15
N TYR A 87 -9.81 3.60 8.45
CA TYR A 87 -9.21 2.60 9.34
C TYR A 87 -9.69 1.18 9.03
N ILE A 88 -10.97 1.02 8.64
CA ILE A 88 -11.50 -0.26 8.18
C ILE A 88 -10.74 -0.71 6.92
N LEU A 89 -10.53 0.18 5.95
CA LEU A 89 -9.79 -0.12 4.73
C LEU A 89 -8.33 -0.49 5.00
N VAL A 90 -7.66 0.16 5.97
CA VAL A 90 -6.32 -0.24 6.39
C VAL A 90 -6.32 -1.67 6.95
N VAL A 91 -7.27 -2.00 7.82
CA VAL A 91 -7.39 -3.37 8.38
C VAL A 91 -7.68 -4.38 7.27
N CYS A 92 -8.57 -4.05 6.32
CA CYS A 92 -8.84 -4.89 5.16
C CYS A 92 -7.59 -5.10 4.31
N LEU A 93 -6.80 -4.06 4.04
CA LEU A 93 -5.56 -4.17 3.27
C LEU A 93 -4.57 -5.11 3.97
N LEU A 94 -4.40 -4.98 5.29
CA LEU A 94 -3.53 -5.87 6.06
C LEU A 94 -4.03 -7.32 6.04
N ALA A 95 -5.35 -7.53 6.08
CA ALA A 95 -5.93 -8.87 5.99
C ALA A 95 -5.70 -9.48 4.60
N MET A 96 -5.91 -8.71 3.53
CA MET A 96 -5.69 -9.16 2.15
C MET A 96 -4.22 -9.47 1.88
N ALA A 97 -3.28 -8.63 2.32
CA ALA A 97 -1.84 -8.91 2.24
C ALA A 97 -1.47 -10.20 2.98
N SER A 98 -2.15 -10.50 4.10
CA SER A 98 -1.96 -11.75 4.84
C SER A 98 -2.50 -12.95 4.08
N LEU A 99 -3.64 -12.81 3.39
CA LEU A 99 -4.20 -13.85 2.53
C LEU A 99 -3.31 -14.15 1.33
N GLU A 100 -2.72 -13.13 0.73
CA GLU A 100 -1.76 -13.27 -0.35
C GLU A 100 -0.53 -14.08 0.11
N ILE A 101 0.09 -13.70 1.23
CA ILE A 101 1.22 -14.46 1.81
C ILE A 101 0.79 -15.91 2.12
N ALA A 102 -0.40 -16.10 2.68
CA ALA A 102 -0.91 -17.44 2.98
C ALA A 102 -1.08 -18.29 1.71
N ARG A 103 -1.58 -17.71 0.61
CA ARG A 103 -1.71 -18.38 -0.68
C ARG A 103 -0.36 -18.74 -1.28
N LEU A 104 0.62 -17.82 -1.21
CA LEU A 104 1.99 -18.09 -1.66
C LEU A 104 2.62 -19.24 -0.87
N VAL A 105 2.42 -19.29 0.44
CA VAL A 105 2.91 -20.39 1.29
C VAL A 105 2.25 -21.72 0.92
N VAL A 106 0.92 -21.74 0.75
CA VAL A 106 0.18 -22.96 0.36
C VAL A 106 0.59 -23.44 -1.04
N ALA A 107 0.92 -22.52 -1.94
CA ALA A 107 1.44 -22.83 -3.28
C ALA A 107 2.94 -23.19 -3.30
N GLU A 108 3.60 -23.23 -2.14
CA GLU A 108 5.06 -23.43 -1.99
C GLU A 108 5.91 -22.44 -2.80
N LEU A 109 5.38 -21.23 -3.02
CA LEU A 109 6.02 -20.15 -3.74
C LEU A 109 6.82 -19.24 -2.79
N GLY A 110 7.87 -18.63 -3.32
CA GLY A 110 8.62 -17.60 -2.62
C GLY A 110 7.74 -16.41 -2.25
N ILE A 111 7.78 -16.04 -0.96
CA ILE A 111 7.03 -14.91 -0.37
C ILE A 111 7.66 -13.55 -0.74
N GLY A 112 8.93 -13.54 -1.18
CA GLY A 112 9.65 -12.29 -1.45
C GLY A 112 9.80 -11.40 -0.21
N LEU A 113 9.74 -10.09 -0.41
CA LEU A 113 9.75 -9.07 0.64
C LEU A 113 8.34 -8.50 0.91
N LEU A 114 7.28 -9.22 0.52
CA LEU A 114 5.89 -8.83 0.82
C LEU A 114 5.66 -8.43 2.28
N PRO A 115 6.18 -9.14 3.31
CA PRO A 115 5.97 -8.76 4.70
C PRO A 115 6.54 -7.38 5.06
N PHE A 116 7.41 -6.81 4.23
CA PHE A 116 7.92 -5.46 4.45
C PHE A 116 6.86 -4.38 4.17
N THR A 117 5.82 -4.67 3.37
CA THR A 117 4.71 -3.75 3.10
C THR A 117 3.96 -3.38 4.37
N TYR A 118 3.86 -4.31 5.34
CA TYR A 118 3.31 -4.04 6.67
C TYR A 118 3.97 -2.83 7.33
N VAL A 119 5.29 -2.68 7.18
CA VAL A 119 6.05 -1.55 7.75
C VAL A 119 5.60 -0.24 7.11
N GLY A 120 5.43 -0.20 5.78
CA GLY A 120 4.94 0.97 5.05
C GLY A 120 3.53 1.37 5.48
N VAL A 121 2.62 0.39 5.55
CA VAL A 121 1.23 0.61 5.97
C VAL A 121 1.16 1.14 7.41
N LEU A 122 1.91 0.53 8.33
CA LEU A 122 1.97 0.98 9.73
C LEU A 122 2.60 2.36 9.86
N ALA A 123 3.63 2.67 9.06
CA ALA A 123 4.23 3.99 9.01
C ALA A 123 3.25 5.05 8.50
N ALA A 124 2.45 4.72 7.47
CA ALA A 124 1.42 5.63 6.93
C ALA A 124 0.31 5.89 7.97
N LEU A 125 -0.09 4.84 8.70
CA LEU A 125 -1.04 4.96 9.81
C LEU A 125 -0.50 5.83 10.94
N ALA A 126 0.73 5.56 11.40
CA ALA A 126 1.39 6.36 12.42
C ALA A 126 1.54 7.83 11.98
N ASN A 127 1.97 8.07 10.73
CA ASN A 127 2.11 9.39 10.16
C ASN A 127 0.78 10.18 10.15
N ARG A 128 -0.33 9.51 9.80
CA ARG A 128 -1.68 10.09 9.82
C ARG A 128 -2.14 10.46 11.24
N LEU A 129 -1.84 9.61 12.22
CA LEU A 129 -2.25 9.81 13.62
C LEU A 129 -1.41 10.89 14.33
N THR A 130 -0.11 10.93 14.06
CA THR A 130 0.82 11.84 14.77
C THR A 130 0.80 13.24 14.17
N TRP A 131 0.68 13.39 12.85
CA TRP A 131 0.88 14.67 12.17
C TRP A 131 -0.31 15.03 11.27
N PRO A 132 -1.35 15.72 11.79
CA PRO A 132 -2.52 16.13 11.01
C PRO A 132 -2.24 17.40 10.17
N CYS A 133 -1.21 17.36 9.31
CA CYS A 133 -0.85 18.45 8.39
C CYS A 133 -0.93 18.01 6.92
N ARG A 134 -1.04 18.96 6.00
CA ARG A 134 -1.21 18.68 4.55
C ARG A 134 -0.04 17.89 3.98
N VAL A 135 1.20 18.21 4.36
CA VAL A 135 2.36 17.46 3.86
C VAL A 135 2.35 16.01 4.33
N SER A 136 1.89 15.74 5.56
CA SER A 136 1.71 14.36 6.04
C SER A 136 0.69 13.59 5.19
N ARG A 137 -0.42 14.25 4.83
CA ARG A 137 -1.49 13.69 4.00
C ARG A 137 -1.04 13.46 2.56
N LEU A 138 -0.30 14.41 1.97
CA LEU A 138 0.33 14.26 0.66
C LEU A 138 1.29 13.08 0.64
N ALA A 139 2.12 12.93 1.68
CA ALA A 139 3.08 11.83 1.79
C ALA A 139 2.36 10.48 1.80
N ASN A 140 1.31 10.35 2.61
CA ASN A 140 0.48 9.14 2.64
C ASN A 140 -0.21 8.89 1.30
N ALA A 141 -0.82 9.91 0.70
CA ALA A 141 -1.49 9.77 -0.59
C ALA A 141 -0.51 9.32 -1.69
N ALA A 142 0.70 9.88 -1.70
CA ALA A 142 1.76 9.47 -2.63
C ALA A 142 2.20 8.02 -2.39
N PHE A 143 2.33 7.60 -1.13
CA PHE A 143 2.62 6.20 -0.78
C PHE A 143 1.52 5.25 -1.27
N TRP A 144 0.25 5.56 -1.01
CA TRP A 144 -0.87 4.76 -1.50
C TRP A 144 -0.89 4.69 -3.03
N LEU A 145 -0.64 5.79 -3.72
CA LEU A 145 -0.56 5.80 -5.19
C LEU A 145 0.62 5.00 -5.74
N MET A 146 1.77 5.00 -5.06
CA MET A 146 2.89 4.14 -5.45
C MET A 146 2.50 2.67 -5.32
N LEU A 147 1.84 2.27 -4.23
CA LEU A 147 1.34 0.90 -4.07
C LEU A 147 0.34 0.54 -5.18
N VAL A 148 -0.62 1.42 -5.50
CA VAL A 148 -1.58 1.22 -6.60
C VAL A 148 -0.86 0.91 -7.91
N VAL A 149 0.22 1.65 -8.22
CA VAL A 149 0.99 1.43 -9.45
C VAL A 149 1.68 0.07 -9.41
N VAL A 150 2.35 -0.28 -8.32
CA VAL A 150 3.11 -1.54 -8.23
C VAL A 150 2.19 -2.75 -8.22
N MET A 151 1.17 -2.74 -7.35
CA MET A 151 0.19 -3.82 -7.24
C MET A 151 -0.68 -3.92 -8.50
N GLY A 152 -0.96 -2.80 -9.15
CA GLY A 152 -1.63 -2.78 -10.46
C GLY A 152 -0.79 -3.44 -11.56
N LEU A 153 0.52 -3.18 -11.60
CA LEU A 153 1.43 -3.85 -12.54
C LEU A 153 1.50 -5.36 -12.26
N LYS A 154 1.54 -5.76 -10.97
CA LYS A 154 1.51 -7.17 -10.56
C LYS A 154 0.23 -7.87 -11.01
N THR A 155 -0.92 -7.27 -10.71
CA THR A 155 -2.23 -7.78 -11.12
C THR A 155 -2.34 -7.90 -12.64
N ALA A 156 -1.81 -6.93 -13.39
CA ALA A 156 -1.80 -6.96 -14.85
C ALA A 156 -0.91 -8.09 -15.40
N ALA A 157 0.27 -8.31 -14.80
CA ALA A 157 1.17 -9.39 -15.16
C ALA A 157 0.51 -10.77 -14.97
N GLU A 158 -0.14 -10.97 -13.82
CA GLU A 158 -0.84 -12.22 -13.50
C GLU A 158 -2.08 -12.45 -14.38
N ALA A 159 -2.82 -11.38 -14.69
CA ALA A 159 -3.97 -11.44 -15.58
C ALA A 159 -3.58 -11.83 -17.02
N ASP A 160 -2.47 -11.30 -17.53
CA ASP A 160 -1.96 -11.64 -18.86
C ASP A 160 -1.49 -13.10 -18.92
N GLU A 161 -0.77 -13.58 -17.90
CA GLU A 161 -0.40 -14.98 -17.79
C GLU A 161 -1.62 -15.91 -17.75
N MET A 162 -2.69 -15.51 -17.05
CA MET A 162 -3.93 -16.26 -17.03
C MET A 162 -4.59 -16.31 -18.42
N GLY A 163 -4.64 -15.19 -19.13
CA GLY A 163 -5.15 -15.11 -20.51
C GLY A 163 -4.42 -16.07 -21.45
N GLY A 164 -3.08 -16.01 -21.46
CA GLY A 164 -2.25 -16.89 -22.29
C GLY A 164 -2.39 -18.38 -21.95
N ARG A 165 -2.52 -18.74 -20.66
CA ARG A 165 -2.76 -20.14 -20.24
C ARG A 165 -4.15 -20.64 -20.63
N VAL A 166 -5.18 -19.80 -20.52
CA VAL A 166 -6.56 -20.14 -20.91
C VAL A 166 -6.65 -20.38 -22.41
N GLU A 167 -5.99 -19.55 -23.22
CA GLU A 167 -5.98 -19.69 -24.67
C GLU A 167 -5.26 -20.99 -25.10
N ARG A 168 -4.11 -21.29 -24.49
CA ARG A 168 -3.36 -22.55 -24.72
C ARG A 168 -4.14 -23.79 -24.26
N ARG A 169 -4.89 -23.73 -23.15
CA ARG A 169 -5.73 -24.85 -22.66
C ARG A 169 -7.03 -25.04 -23.44
N LYS A 170 -7.68 -23.97 -23.90
CA LYS A 170 -8.86 -24.08 -24.79
C LYS A 170 -8.54 -24.80 -26.10
N ALA A 171 -7.30 -24.70 -26.56
CA ALA A 171 -6.81 -25.47 -27.69
C ALA A 171 -6.59 -26.96 -27.39
N THR A 172 -6.52 -27.37 -26.11
CA THR A 172 -6.07 -28.72 -25.72
C THR A 172 -7.11 -29.55 -24.95
N GLU A 173 -8.00 -28.99 -24.11
CA GLU A 173 -9.03 -29.79 -23.40
C GLU A 173 -10.15 -28.93 -22.75
N GLY A 174 -11.39 -29.45 -22.77
CA GLY A 174 -12.61 -28.81 -22.26
C GLY A 174 -12.69 -28.67 -20.73
N VAL A 175 -12.06 -27.61 -20.22
CA VAL A 175 -12.26 -26.81 -18.99
C VAL A 175 -12.89 -27.48 -17.73
N GLY A 176 -12.01 -27.80 -16.76
CA GLY A 176 -12.26 -27.74 -15.31
C GLY A 176 -11.55 -26.52 -14.67
N ARG A 177 -12.19 -25.92 -13.65
CA ARG A 177 -11.98 -24.56 -13.09
C ARG A 177 -10.73 -24.41 -12.19
N TYR A 178 -10.20 -23.19 -12.10
CA TYR A 178 -8.77 -22.85 -11.94
C TYR A 178 -8.42 -22.09 -10.63
N PRO A 179 -7.33 -22.42 -9.92
CA PRO A 179 -6.93 -21.78 -8.65
C PRO A 179 -6.22 -20.41 -8.78
N THR A 180 -5.66 -20.04 -9.94
CA THR A 180 -4.96 -18.74 -10.11
C THR A 180 -5.90 -17.56 -10.41
N SER A 181 -7.19 -17.81 -10.67
CA SER A 181 -8.18 -16.73 -10.86
C SER A 181 -8.41 -15.95 -9.57
N ASP A 182 -8.32 -16.64 -8.43
CA ASP A 182 -8.61 -16.03 -7.15
C ASP A 182 -7.46 -15.09 -6.74
N GLU A 183 -6.21 -15.36 -7.15
CA GLU A 183 -5.04 -14.53 -6.86
C GLU A 183 -5.12 -13.17 -7.55
N VAL A 184 -5.46 -13.15 -8.84
CA VAL A 184 -5.68 -11.90 -9.60
C VAL A 184 -6.80 -11.06 -8.98
N ILE A 185 -7.88 -11.70 -8.53
CA ILE A 185 -9.02 -11.00 -7.90
C ILE A 185 -8.61 -10.41 -6.56
N ASP A 186 -7.89 -11.15 -5.72
CA ASP A 186 -7.42 -10.66 -4.43
C ASP A 186 -6.49 -9.45 -4.60
N ASN A 187 -5.56 -9.52 -5.57
CA ASN A 187 -4.65 -8.42 -5.90
C ASN A 187 -5.39 -7.20 -6.45
N ALA A 188 -6.37 -7.41 -7.34
CA ALA A 188 -7.23 -6.33 -7.84
C ALA A 188 -8.04 -5.64 -6.72
N VAL A 189 -8.51 -6.40 -5.73
CA VAL A 189 -9.21 -5.85 -4.56
C VAL A 189 -8.26 -4.99 -3.73
N MET A 190 -7.01 -5.42 -3.51
CA MET A 190 -6.01 -4.62 -2.81
C MET A 190 -5.75 -3.28 -3.51
N VAL A 191 -5.59 -3.28 -4.84
CA VAL A 191 -5.46 -2.03 -5.63
C VAL A 191 -6.65 -1.11 -5.39
N GLY A 192 -7.87 -1.64 -5.40
CA GLY A 192 -9.08 -0.86 -5.13
C GLY A 192 -9.11 -0.25 -3.73
N VAL A 193 -8.66 -1.00 -2.72
CA VAL A 193 -8.53 -0.52 -1.34
C VAL A 193 -7.51 0.62 -1.25
N GLU A 194 -6.35 0.48 -1.89
CA GLU A 194 -5.30 1.50 -1.91
C GLU A 194 -5.75 2.79 -2.60
N VAL A 195 -6.48 2.71 -3.72
CA VAL A 195 -7.11 3.86 -4.37
C VAL A 195 -8.07 4.56 -3.41
N GLY A 196 -8.89 3.78 -2.69
CA GLY A 196 -9.79 4.30 -1.67
C GLY A 196 -9.04 5.04 -0.56
N LEU A 197 -7.93 4.47 -0.07
CA LEU A 197 -7.07 5.09 0.94
C LEU A 197 -6.45 6.40 0.45
N ALA A 198 -5.93 6.42 -0.79
CA ALA A 198 -5.39 7.62 -1.42
C ALA A 198 -6.45 8.74 -1.51
N ALA A 199 -7.66 8.43 -1.96
CA ALA A 199 -8.75 9.39 -2.04
C ALA A 199 -9.16 9.92 -0.66
N LEU A 200 -9.22 9.05 0.36
CA LEU A 200 -9.58 9.41 1.73
C LEU A 200 -8.55 10.29 2.44
N GLU A 201 -7.31 10.41 1.94
CA GLU A 201 -6.34 11.39 2.45
C GLU A 201 -6.74 12.84 2.14
N PHE A 202 -7.57 13.05 1.12
CA PHE A 202 -8.05 14.39 0.74
C PHE A 202 -9.33 14.80 1.46
N VAL A 203 -9.96 13.89 2.22
CA VAL A 203 -11.14 14.24 3.02
C VAL A 203 -10.73 15.11 4.21
N GLY A 204 -11.38 16.28 4.35
CA GLY A 204 -11.06 17.25 5.40
C GLY A 204 -9.86 18.15 5.09
N TRP A 205 -9.36 18.14 3.84
CA TRP A 205 -8.17 18.90 3.43
C TRP A 205 -8.20 20.40 3.72
N LYS A 206 -9.37 21.02 3.51
CA LYS A 206 -9.53 22.48 3.51
C LYS A 206 -9.17 23.13 4.86
N GLY A 207 -9.25 22.39 5.97
CA GLY A 207 -8.97 22.90 7.31
C GLY A 207 -7.56 22.64 7.86
N MET A 208 -6.68 21.95 7.13
CA MET A 208 -5.36 21.54 7.66
C MET A 208 -4.27 22.59 7.41
N ALA A 209 -3.34 22.71 8.37
CA ALA A 209 -2.11 23.49 8.25
C ALA A 209 -1.10 22.81 7.30
N TRP A 210 -0.20 23.58 6.69
CA TRP A 210 0.79 23.07 5.73
C TRP A 210 1.91 22.24 6.39
N LEU A 211 2.53 22.74 7.47
CA LEU A 211 3.55 22.05 8.26
C LEU A 211 3.50 22.47 9.75
#